data_AF-A0A2E6D5Z4-F1
#
_entry.id   AF-A0A2E6D5Z4-F1
#
_cell.length_a   1.000
_cell.length_b   1.000
_cell.length_c   1.000
_cell.angle_alpha   90.00
_cell.angle_beta   90.00
_cell.angle_gamma   90.00
#
_symmetry.space_group_name_H-M   'P 1'
#
loop_
_entity.id
_entity.type
_entity.pdbx_description
1 polymer ?
#
loop_
_entity_poly.entity_id
_entity_poly.type
_entity_poly.pdbx_seq_one_letter_code
_entity_poly.pdbx_strand_id
1 'polypeptide(L)' 'MSEYEVVSYTVEPVEGDDQVCITIHASDGNKWEYGIPFSRSTGRYTFEEIDVLSTDFGEEFADELSEKLDKVMAEVLASE' A
#
# COMPACT_ATOMS: atom_id res chain seq x y z
N MET A 1 3.78 8.81 -17.86
CA MET A 1 2.51 8.22 -18.31
C MET A 1 2.44 6.87 -17.64
N SER A 2 1.43 6.65 -16.81
CA SER A 2 1.23 5.36 -16.14
C SER A 2 1.02 4.26 -17.19
N GLU A 3 1.64 3.11 -16.97
CA GLU A 3 1.52 1.93 -17.84
C GLU A 3 0.16 1.24 -17.60
N TYR A 4 -0.40 1.36 -16.40
CA TYR A 4 -1.69 0.80 -16.01
C TYR A 4 -2.60 1.85 -15.36
N GLU A 5 -3.91 1.74 -15.61
CA GLU A 5 -4.94 2.56 -14.96
C GLU A 5 -5.53 1.81 -13.77
N VAL A 6 -5.38 2.37 -12.56
CA VAL A 6 -5.94 1.79 -11.33
C VAL A 6 -7.45 2.00 -11.30
N VAL A 7 -8.20 0.90 -11.22
CA VAL A 7 -9.66 0.92 -11.08
C VAL A 7 -10.05 0.95 -9.61
N SER A 8 -9.39 0.15 -8.79
CA SER A 8 -9.63 0.10 -7.35
C SER A 8 -8.42 -0.44 -6.63
N TYR A 9 -8.20 0.01 -5.40
CA TYR A 9 -7.18 -0.55 -4.53
C TYR A 9 -7.67 -0.61 -3.08
N THR A 10 -7.10 -1.53 -2.32
CA THR A 10 -7.35 -1.72 -0.89
C THR A 10 -6.03 -1.71 -0.14
N VAL A 11 -6.07 -1.18 1.08
CA VAL A 11 -4.93 -1.11 2.00
C VAL A 11 -5.47 -1.52 3.35
N GLU A 12 -5.14 -2.74 3.78
CA GLU A 12 -5.73 -3.35 4.97
C GLU A 12 -4.65 -4.00 5.82
N PRO A 13 -4.63 -3.77 7.15
CA PRO A 13 -3.71 -4.45 8.03
C PRO A 13 -4.08 -5.94 8.14
N VAL A 14 -3.09 -6.81 8.18
CA VAL A 14 -3.33 -8.24 8.36
C VAL A 14 -3.50 -8.54 9.84
N GLU A 15 -4.71 -8.98 10.22
CA GLU A 15 -5.02 -9.33 11.60
C GLU A 15 -4.10 -10.44 12.11
N GLY A 16 -3.40 -10.18 13.22
CA GLY A 16 -2.48 -11.14 13.84
C GLY A 16 -1.06 -11.13 13.26
N ASP A 17 -0.79 -10.31 12.23
CA ASP A 17 0.53 -10.14 11.63
C ASP A 17 1.02 -8.70 11.74
N ASP A 18 2.32 -8.53 11.53
CA ASP A 18 3.03 -7.24 11.51
C ASP A 18 3.16 -6.72 10.07
N GLN A 19 2.08 -6.84 9.28
CA GLN A 19 2.09 -6.43 7.87
C GLN A 19 0.77 -5.78 7.42
N VAL A 20 0.87 -4.93 6.41
CA VAL A 20 -0.26 -4.37 5.65
C VAL A 20 -0.32 -5.02 4.29
N CYS A 21 -1.49 -5.49 3.89
CA CYS A 21 -1.73 -5.97 2.54
C CYS A 21 -2.28 -4.83 1.68
N ILE A 22 -1.64 -4.59 0.55
CA ILE A 22 -2.14 -3.72 -0.51
C ILE A 22 -2.58 -4.59 -1.66
N THR A 23 -3.81 -4.41 -2.11
CA THR A 23 -4.29 -5.03 -3.34
C THR A 23 -4.69 -3.96 -4.34
N ILE A 24 -4.12 -4.01 -5.54
CA ILE A 24 -4.38 -3.08 -6.64
C ILE A 24 -5.05 -3.84 -7.77
N HIS A 25 -6.17 -3.32 -8.26
CA HIS A 25 -6.88 -3.81 -9.44
C HIS A 25 -6.76 -2.78 -10.57
N ALA A 26 -6.19 -3.17 -11.71
CA ALA A 26 -6.13 -2.32 -12.90
C ALA A 26 -7.24 -2.64 -13.90
N SER A 27 -7.44 -1.71 -14.83
CA SER A 27 -8.44 -1.79 -15.90
C SER A 27 -8.19 -2.92 -16.90
N ASP A 28 -6.94 -3.37 -17.04
CA ASP A 28 -6.54 -4.51 -17.88
C ASP A 28 -6.95 -5.87 -17.28
N GLY A 29 -7.47 -5.89 -16.04
CA GLY A 29 -7.84 -7.11 -15.32
C GLY A 29 -6.69 -7.72 -14.51
N ASN A 30 -5.51 -7.11 -14.55
CA ASN A 30 -4.38 -7.48 -13.70
C ASN A 30 -4.64 -7.06 -12.24
N LYS A 31 -4.11 -7.88 -11.32
CA LYS A 31 -4.17 -7.68 -9.88
C LYS A 31 -2.75 -7.77 -9.32
N TRP A 32 -2.37 -6.81 -8.50
CA TRP A 32 -1.11 -6.83 -7.76
C TRP A 32 -1.39 -6.86 -6.26
N GLU A 33 -0.59 -7.62 -5.53
CA GLU A 33 -0.70 -7.81 -4.10
C GLU A 33 0.67 -7.60 -3.47
N TYR A 34 0.74 -6.67 -2.53
CA TYR A 34 1.97 -6.30 -1.82
C TYR A 34 1.78 -6.45 -0.32
N GLY A 35 2.70 -7.14 0.34
CA GLY A 35 2.76 -7.25 1.79
C GLY A 35 3.83 -6.32 2.32
N ILE A 36 3.44 -5.27 3.04
CA ILE A 36 4.36 -4.30 3.63
C ILE A 36 4.56 -4.67 5.10
N PRO A 37 5.73 -5.19 5.48
CA PRO A 37 6.04 -5.41 6.88
C PRO A 37 6.21 -4.06 7.60
N PHE A 38 5.65 -3.96 8.80
CA PHE A 38 5.81 -2.81 9.67
C PHE A 38 6.21 -3.23 11.07
N SER A 39 6.88 -2.35 11.79
CA SER A 39 7.29 -2.59 13.18
C SER A 39 6.26 -1.99 14.14
N ARG A 40 5.41 -2.80 14.77
CA ARG A 40 4.44 -2.34 15.80
C ARG A 40 5.08 -1.48 16.90
N SER A 41 6.29 -1.83 17.33
CA SER A 41 6.98 -1.10 18.41
C SER A 41 7.39 0.34 18.03
N THR A 42 7.53 0.65 16.74
CA THR A 42 8.02 1.96 16.28
C THR A 42 7.12 2.64 15.25
N GLY A 43 6.12 1.91 14.72
CA GLY A 43 5.26 2.36 13.64
C GLY A 43 5.93 2.51 12.28
N ARG A 44 7.19 2.08 12.14
CA ARG A 44 7.93 2.22 10.88
C ARG A 44 7.64 1.05 9.95
N TYR A 45 7.32 1.35 8.70
CA TYR A 45 7.21 0.39 7.61
C TYR A 45 8.30 0.63 6.57
N THR A 46 8.57 -0.37 5.73
CA THR A 46 9.49 -0.23 4.59
C THR A 46 8.77 -0.74 3.35
N PHE A 47 8.55 0.14 2.39
CA PHE A 47 7.91 -0.23 1.14
C PHE A 47 8.86 0.01 -0.04
N GLU A 48 9.60 -1.04 -0.41
CA GLU A 48 10.62 -0.97 -1.46
C GLU A 48 10.00 -0.94 -2.87
N GLU A 49 8.77 -1.42 -3.02
CA GLU A 49 8.08 -1.52 -4.31
C GLU A 49 7.30 -0.25 -4.68
N ILE A 50 7.31 0.79 -3.84
CA ILE A 50 6.62 2.06 -4.12
C ILE A 50 7.17 2.77 -5.36
N ASP A 51 8.48 2.69 -5.61
CA ASP A 51 9.11 3.25 -6.81
C ASP A 51 8.63 2.53 -8.09
N VAL A 52 8.37 1.23 -7.99
CA VAL A 52 7.81 0.43 -9.08
C VAL A 52 6.36 0.86 -9.33
N LEU A 53 5.55 0.99 -8.27
CA LEU A 53 4.19 1.49 -8.38
C LEU A 53 4.09 2.89 -8.97
N SER A 54 5.01 3.77 -8.60
CA SER A 54 5.12 5.12 -9.17
C SER A 54 5.40 5.08 -10.67
N THR A 55 6.22 4.12 -11.12
CA THR A 55 6.52 3.93 -12.54
C THR A 55 5.34 3.29 -13.30
N ASP A 56 4.70 2.27 -12.71
CA ASP A 56 3.62 1.49 -13.34
C ASP A 56 2.27 2.22 -13.33
N PHE A 57 1.89 2.82 -12.20
CA PHE A 57 0.58 3.42 -11.97
C PHE A 57 0.63 4.96 -11.89
N GLY A 58 1.83 5.53 -11.77
CA GLY A 58 2.06 6.98 -11.75
C GLY A 58 2.38 7.51 -10.35
N GLU A 59 3.15 8.60 -10.30
CA GLU A 59 3.56 9.29 -9.07
C GLU A 59 2.35 9.71 -8.21
N GLU A 60 1.26 10.18 -8.83
CA GLU A 60 0.04 10.60 -8.13
C GLU A 60 -0.59 9.45 -7.34
N PHE A 61 -0.62 8.24 -7.91
CA PHE A 61 -1.14 7.06 -7.24
C PHE A 61 -0.22 6.61 -6.11
N ALA A 62 1.09 6.62 -6.33
CA ALA A 62 2.08 6.25 -5.31
C ALA A 62 2.02 7.19 -4.10
N ASP A 63 1.87 8.50 -4.32
CA ASP A 63 1.72 9.48 -3.24
C ASP A 63 0.44 9.23 -2.43
N GLU A 64 -0.71 9.06 -3.12
CA GLU A 64 -2.00 8.74 -2.47
C GLU A 64 -1.93 7.43 -1.66
N LEU A 65 -1.30 6.40 -2.22
CA LEU A 65 -1.13 5.11 -1.56
C LEU A 65 -0.27 5.22 -0.30
N SER A 66 0.80 6.03 -0.36
CA SER A 66 1.70 6.29 0.76
C SER A 66 0.97 7.04 1.89
N GLU A 67 0.20 8.08 1.57
CA GLU A 67 -0.64 8.78 2.56
C GLU A 67 -1.64 7.84 3.23
N LYS A 68 -2.25 6.94 2.46
CA LYS A 68 -3.22 5.97 2.98
C LYS A 68 -2.57 4.90 3.84
N LEU A 69 -1.37 4.45 3.49
CA LEU A 69 -0.57 3.56 4.33
C LEU A 69 -0.25 4.21 5.68
N ASP A 70 0.23 5.45 5.68
CA ASP A 70 0.51 6.19 6.91
C ASP A 70 -0.73 6.32 7.79
N LYS A 71 -1.89 6.58 7.19
CA LYS A 71 -3.16 6.63 7.92
C LYS A 71 -3.54 5.28 8.52
N VAL A 72 -3.51 4.21 7.73
CA VAL A 72 -3.82 2.85 8.21
C VAL A 72 -2.86 2.45 9.33
N MET A 73 -1.57 2.77 9.19
CA MET A 73 -0.57 2.52 10.22
C MET A 73 -0.83 3.30 11.49
N ALA A 74 -1.18 4.58 11.40
CA ALA A 74 -1.57 5.38 12.56
C ALA A 74 -2.81 4.80 13.26
N GLU A 75 -3.81 4.31 12.52
CA GLU A 75 -5.00 3.68 13.09
C GLU A 75 -4.70 2.33 13.77
N VAL A 76 -3.83 1.50 13.17
CA VAL A 76 -3.37 0.24 13.76
C VAL A 76 -2.63 0.49 15.06
N LEU A 77 -1.67 1.42 15.06
CA LEU A 77 -0.88 1.77 16.26
C LEU A 77 -1.72 2.44 17.35
N ALA A 78 -2.79 3.17 16.98
CA ALA A 78 -3.72 3.77 17.92
C ALA A 78 -4.73 2.77 18.50
N SER A 79 -4.90 1.62 17.86
CA SER A 79 -5.82 0.56 18.28
C SER A 79 -5.16 -0.50 19.18
N GLU A 80 -3.85 -0.41 19.42
CA GLU A 80 -3.07 -1.27 20.33
C GLU A 80 -2.89 -0.66 21.74
#